data_AF-A0AAE1UPW8-F1
#
_entry.id   AF-A0AAE1UPW8-F1
#
_cell.length_a   1.000
_cell.length_b   1.000
_cell.length_c   1.000
_cell.angle_alpha   90.00
_cell.angle_beta   90.00
_cell.angle_gamma   90.00
#
_symmetry.space_group_name_H-M   'P 1'
#
loop_
_entity.id
_entity.type
_entity.pdbx_description
1 polymer ?
#
loop_
_entity_poly.entity_id
_entity_poly.type
_entity_poly.pdbx_seq_one_letter_code
_entity_poly.pdbx_strand_id
1 'polypeptide(L)'
;MYRPPKLCTVSVFFEEFSELLETLIPAEGRLFICGDMNFHVDDVENRDAQRLLDLIHSMGPVQHMQVATHQKGHTLDLVITRASDPYPMNIAVDNTLPSDHSLIKFSVDVTRPAYKRTVREVRDVKSIDADALSSYFSDNLFPSVGGMSSDEAAVSYNSYLETMLDTLAPARTKTFIDKPRAPWYTDELRTERRELRHVERHWSNSSLADF
;
A
#
# COMPACT_ATOMS: atom_id res chain seq x y z
N MET A 1 10.13 -14.98 0.28
CA MET A 1 11.45 -15.47 0.71
C MET A 1 12.00 -16.36 -0.39
N TYR A 2 13.31 -16.37 -0.61
CA TYR A 2 13.95 -17.28 -1.56
C TYR A 2 15.26 -17.76 -0.98
N ARG A 3 15.42 -19.09 -0.87
CA ARG A 3 16.69 -19.70 -0.48
C ARG A 3 17.32 -20.38 -1.70
N PRO A 4 18.43 -19.86 -2.25
CA PRO A 4 19.07 -20.48 -3.40
C PRO A 4 19.67 -21.85 -3.04
N PRO A 5 19.54 -22.87 -3.91
CA PRO A 5 19.93 -24.25 -3.59
C PRO A 5 21.44 -24.45 -3.42
N LYS A 6 22.28 -23.62 -4.05
CA LYS A 6 23.75 -23.81 -4.11
C LYS A 6 24.60 -22.67 -3.54
N LEU A 7 24.00 -21.53 -3.22
CA LEU A 7 24.74 -20.31 -2.88
C LEU A 7 24.87 -20.08 -1.37
N CYS A 8 23.98 -20.68 -0.57
CA CYS A 8 23.97 -20.54 0.89
C CYS A 8 24.11 -21.91 1.54
N THR A 9 25.04 -22.03 2.50
CA THR A 9 25.14 -23.24 3.32
C THR A 9 23.86 -23.39 4.13
N VAL A 10 23.42 -24.64 4.31
CA VAL A 10 22.18 -24.93 5.03
C VAL A 10 22.23 -24.36 6.45
N SER A 11 23.39 -24.38 7.12
CA SER A 11 23.57 -23.82 8.46
C SER A 11 23.30 -22.32 8.54
N VAL A 12 23.85 -21.53 7.60
CA VAL A 12 23.67 -20.07 7.58
C VAL A 12 22.20 -19.73 7.35
N PHE A 13 21.53 -20.44 6.44
CA PHE A 13 20.10 -20.27 6.25
C PHE A 13 19.32 -20.51 7.55
N PHE A 14 19.62 -21.57 8.30
CA PHE A 14 18.91 -21.86 9.55
C PHE A 14 19.15 -20.81 10.62
N GLU A 15 20.36 -20.26 10.72
CA GLU A 15 20.66 -19.15 11.64
C GLU A 15 19.85 -17.90 11.25
N GLU A 16 19.98 -17.44 10.00
CA GLU A 16 19.27 -16.25 9.51
C GLU A 16 17.74 -16.41 9.56
N PHE A 17 17.24 -17.60 9.21
CA PHE A 17 15.80 -17.86 9.24
C PHE A 17 15.27 -17.92 10.67
N SER A 18 16.03 -18.45 11.62
CA SER A 18 15.67 -18.43 13.05
C SER A 18 15.62 -16.99 13.57
N GLU A 19 16.64 -16.18 13.32
CA GLU A 19 16.67 -14.77 13.71
C GLU A 19 15.50 -13.98 13.07
N LEU A 20 15.19 -14.27 11.81
CA LEU A 20 14.04 -13.69 11.14
C LEU A 20 12.73 -14.08 11.83
N LEU A 21 12.54 -15.36 12.17
CA LEU A 21 11.35 -15.82 12.89
C LEU A 21 11.26 -15.19 14.29
N GLU A 22 12.36 -15.07 15.02
CA GLU A 22 12.41 -14.40 16.32
C GLU A 22 11.98 -12.93 16.24
N THR A 23 12.28 -12.26 15.13
CA THR A 23 11.87 -10.88 14.89
C THR A 23 10.41 -10.81 14.41
N LEU A 24 10.03 -11.70 13.49
CA LEU A 24 8.75 -11.66 12.82
C LEU A 24 7.61 -12.23 13.65
N ILE A 25 7.83 -13.17 14.56
CA ILE A 25 6.76 -13.78 15.37
C ILE A 25 6.17 -12.82 16.41
N PRO A 26 6.94 -12.04 17.18
CA PRO A 26 6.37 -11.11 18.17
C PRO A 26 5.87 -9.79 17.57
N ALA A 27 6.19 -9.51 16.30
CA ALA A 27 5.80 -8.26 15.65
C ALA A 27 4.27 -8.07 15.61
N GLU A 28 3.81 -6.83 15.72
CA GLU A 28 2.39 -6.53 15.57
C GLU A 28 1.91 -6.77 14.13
N GLY A 29 0.62 -7.11 13.99
CA GLY A 29 0.01 -7.42 12.69
C GLY A 29 0.00 -8.91 12.37
N ARG A 30 -0.31 -9.22 11.11
CA ARG A 30 -0.48 -10.59 10.61
C ARG A 30 0.77 -11.00 9.84
N LEU A 31 1.25 -12.22 10.09
CA LEU A 31 2.46 -12.76 9.48
C LEU A 31 2.11 -13.73 8.35
N PHE A 32 2.65 -13.45 7.16
CA PHE A 32 2.66 -14.36 6.03
C PHE A 32 4.09 -14.45 5.49
N ILE A 33 4.67 -15.65 5.54
CA ILE A 33 5.96 -15.95 4.91
C ILE A 33 5.65 -16.87 3.72
N CYS A 34 5.84 -16.35 2.52
CA CYS A 34 5.67 -17.11 1.27
C CYS A 34 7.02 -17.17 0.56
N GLY A 35 7.41 -18.33 0.05
CA GLY A 35 8.68 -18.42 -0.66
C GLY A 35 9.14 -19.82 -1.03
N ASP A 36 10.03 -19.87 -2.02
CA ASP A 36 10.77 -21.08 -2.39
C ASP A 36 11.97 -21.26 -1.45
N MET A 37 11.92 -22.33 -0.66
CA MET A 37 12.98 -22.67 0.30
C MET A 37 13.98 -23.67 -0.26
N ASN A 38 13.72 -24.27 -1.44
CA ASN A 38 14.55 -25.33 -2.02
C ASN A 38 14.85 -26.49 -1.05
N PHE A 39 13.87 -26.86 -0.23
CA PHE A 39 13.88 -28.09 0.56
C PHE A 39 12.68 -28.94 0.15
N HIS A 40 12.92 -30.23 -0.08
CA HIS A 40 11.87 -31.18 -0.42
C HIS A 40 11.08 -31.55 0.84
N VAL A 41 10.12 -30.70 1.26
CA VAL A 41 9.38 -30.91 2.52
C VAL A 41 8.40 -32.07 2.47
N ASP A 42 8.10 -32.57 1.27
CA ASP A 42 7.37 -33.82 1.03
C ASP A 42 8.22 -35.07 1.29
N ASP A 43 9.55 -34.95 1.33
CA ASP A 43 10.47 -36.08 1.51
C ASP A 43 10.82 -36.27 3.00
N VAL A 44 10.37 -37.39 3.57
CA VAL A 44 10.61 -37.74 4.97
C VAL A 44 12.07 -38.12 5.25
N GLU A 45 12.83 -38.53 4.23
CA GLU A 45 14.25 -38.87 4.36
C GLU A 45 15.15 -37.63 4.28
N ASN A 46 14.59 -36.48 3.84
CA ASN A 46 15.31 -35.23 3.75
C ASN A 46 15.46 -34.58 5.13
N ARG A 47 16.60 -34.82 5.78
CA ARG A 47 16.93 -34.31 7.13
C ARG A 47 16.84 -32.80 7.25
N ASP A 48 17.27 -32.06 6.23
CA ASP A 48 17.23 -30.60 6.27
C ASP A 48 15.80 -30.08 6.16
N ALA A 49 14.96 -30.74 5.36
CA ALA A 49 13.54 -30.41 5.28
C ALA A 49 12.81 -30.73 6.60
N GLN A 50 13.11 -31.86 7.24
CA GLN A 50 12.58 -32.19 8.57
C GLN A 50 13.02 -31.16 9.61
N ARG A 51 14.30 -30.77 9.61
CA ARG A 51 14.82 -29.70 10.49
C ARG A 51 14.11 -28.37 10.27
N LEU A 52 13.75 -28.03 9.03
CA LEU A 52 12.97 -26.83 8.71
C LEU A 52 11.56 -26.91 9.29
N LEU A 53 10.87 -28.02 9.10
CA LEU A 53 9.53 -28.24 9.65
C LEU A 53 9.55 -28.20 11.19
N ASP A 54 10.55 -28.82 11.81
CA ASP A 54 10.75 -28.81 13.27
C ASP A 54 11.01 -27.39 13.80
N LEU A 55 11.84 -26.60 13.12
CA LEU A 55 12.09 -25.21 13.50
C LEU A 55 10.80 -24.38 13.43
N ILE A 56 10.08 -24.47 12.30
CA ILE A 56 8.80 -23.78 12.12
C ILE A 56 7.82 -24.18 13.23
N HIS A 57 7.69 -25.48 13.48
CA HIS A 57 6.76 -26.00 14.49
C HIS A 57 7.14 -25.60 15.91
N SER A 58 8.43 -25.68 16.28
CA SER A 58 8.93 -25.35 17.62
C SER A 58 8.77 -23.88 17.99
N MET A 59 8.79 -22.98 17.01
CA MET A 59 8.55 -21.56 17.22
C MET A 59 7.06 -21.18 17.19
N GLY A 60 6.18 -22.10 16.77
CA GLY A 60 4.72 -21.92 16.75
C GLY A 60 4.05 -21.59 15.40
N PRO A 61 4.73 -21.07 14.35
CA PRO A 61 4.12 -20.95 13.03
C PRO A 61 3.68 -22.28 12.41
N VAL A 62 2.79 -22.18 11.44
CA VAL A 62 2.19 -23.31 10.72
C VAL A 62 2.48 -23.16 9.23
N GLN A 63 3.01 -24.22 8.62
CA GLN A 63 3.16 -24.35 7.18
C GLN A 63 1.87 -24.97 6.60
N HIS A 64 1.42 -24.48 5.43
CA HIS A 64 0.11 -24.84 4.87
C HIS A 64 0.15 -25.64 3.56
N MET A 65 1.31 -25.78 2.90
CA MET A 65 1.39 -26.46 1.60
C MET A 65 1.51 -27.97 1.79
N GLN A 66 0.56 -28.71 1.22
CA GLN A 66 0.48 -30.18 1.31
C GLN A 66 0.58 -30.89 -0.05
N VAL A 67 0.72 -30.10 -1.13
CA VAL A 67 0.74 -30.60 -2.51
C VAL A 67 1.98 -30.09 -3.21
N ALA A 68 2.43 -30.83 -4.22
CA ALA A 68 3.59 -30.48 -5.03
C ALA A 68 3.45 -29.07 -5.61
N THR A 69 4.50 -28.26 -5.47
CA THR A 69 4.58 -26.90 -6.00
C THR A 69 5.54 -26.80 -7.18
N HIS A 70 6.23 -27.89 -7.51
CA HIS A 70 7.18 -27.97 -8.61
C HIS A 70 6.83 -29.13 -9.55
N GLN A 71 7.08 -28.97 -10.85
CA GLN A 71 6.73 -29.94 -11.91
C GLN A 71 7.28 -31.36 -11.70
N LYS A 72 8.35 -31.48 -10.90
CA LYS A 72 8.96 -32.78 -10.53
C LYS A 72 8.23 -33.51 -9.39
N GLY A 73 7.11 -32.97 -8.91
CA GLY A 73 6.30 -33.59 -7.86
C GLY A 73 6.72 -33.24 -6.44
N HIS A 74 7.59 -32.26 -6.25
CA HIS A 74 8.09 -31.84 -4.93
C HIS A 74 7.41 -30.57 -4.42
N THR A 75 7.40 -30.42 -3.10
CA THR A 75 6.94 -29.24 -2.38
C THR A 75 8.17 -28.44 -1.96
N LEU A 76 8.44 -27.34 -2.65
CA LEU A 76 9.60 -26.47 -2.38
C LEU A 76 9.16 -25.08 -1.90
N ASP A 77 8.01 -24.63 -2.40
CA ASP A 77 7.40 -23.35 -2.10
C ASP A 77 6.47 -23.50 -0.89
N LEU A 78 6.70 -22.69 0.15
CA LEU A 78 5.96 -22.76 1.40
C LEU A 78 5.12 -21.51 1.61
N VAL A 79 3.95 -21.70 2.21
CA VAL A 79 3.12 -20.65 2.80
C VAL A 79 3.07 -20.91 4.30
N ILE A 80 3.57 -19.98 5.09
CA ILE A 80 3.70 -20.10 6.55
C ILE A 80 3.00 -18.91 7.21
N THR A 81 2.20 -19.16 8.24
CA THR A 81 1.54 -18.13 9.06
C THR A 81 1.72 -18.41 10.54
N ARG A 82 1.44 -17.43 11.42
CA ARG A 82 1.25 -17.75 12.84
C ARG A 82 -0.02 -18.57 13.01
N ALA A 83 -0.02 -19.46 14.01
CA ALA A 83 -1.21 -20.25 14.36
C ALA A 83 -2.42 -19.38 14.78
N SER A 84 -2.16 -18.18 15.31
CA SER A 84 -3.19 -17.22 15.74
C SER A 84 -3.72 -16.33 14.62
N ASP A 85 -3.05 -16.29 13.47
CA ASP A 85 -3.43 -15.41 12.35
C ASP A 85 -4.51 -16.07 11.46
N PRO A 86 -5.23 -15.28 10.64
CA PRO A 86 -6.22 -15.83 9.72
C PRO A 86 -5.61 -16.88 8.79
N TYR A 87 -6.27 -18.03 8.73
CA TYR A 87 -5.87 -19.14 7.89
C TYR A 87 -5.96 -18.77 6.40
N PRO A 88 -4.97 -19.11 5.57
CA PRO A 88 -5.06 -18.95 4.12
C PRO A 88 -6.19 -19.81 3.55
N MET A 89 -7.23 -19.17 3.01
CA MET A 89 -8.41 -19.84 2.46
C MET A 89 -8.20 -20.20 0.99
N ASN A 90 -8.88 -21.25 0.53
CA ASN A 90 -8.92 -21.64 -0.89
C ASN A 90 -7.53 -21.78 -1.52
N ILE A 91 -6.58 -22.42 -0.83
CA ILE A 91 -5.25 -22.70 -1.40
C ILE A 91 -5.44 -23.57 -2.64
N ALA A 92 -4.96 -23.09 -3.78
CA ALA A 92 -4.95 -23.78 -5.05
C ALA A 92 -3.57 -23.66 -5.69
N VAL A 93 -3.11 -24.76 -6.29
CA VAL A 93 -1.84 -24.80 -7.02
C VAL A 93 -2.15 -24.95 -8.50
N ASP A 94 -1.58 -24.04 -9.30
CA ASP A 94 -1.82 -23.91 -10.72
C ASP A 94 -0.51 -24.11 -11.50
N ASN A 95 -0.44 -25.25 -12.16
CA ASN A 95 0.69 -25.74 -12.94
C ASN A 95 0.51 -25.52 -14.46
N THR A 96 -0.40 -24.64 -14.87
CA THR A 96 -0.67 -24.34 -16.29
C THR A 96 0.29 -23.30 -16.89
N LEU A 97 1.04 -22.59 -16.04
CA LEU A 97 1.99 -21.58 -16.47
C LEU A 97 3.26 -22.22 -17.07
N PRO A 98 3.95 -21.54 -18.01
CA PRO A 98 5.20 -22.02 -18.60
C PRO A 98 6.39 -21.84 -17.62
N SER A 99 6.29 -22.43 -16.43
CA SER A 99 7.33 -22.47 -15.41
C SER A 99 7.40 -23.89 -14.82
N ASP A 100 8.57 -24.25 -14.32
CA ASP A 100 8.76 -25.46 -13.53
C ASP A 100 8.18 -25.35 -12.11
N HIS A 101 8.00 -24.13 -11.60
CA HIS A 101 7.22 -23.85 -10.40
C HIS A 101 5.74 -23.61 -10.74
N SER A 102 4.88 -24.01 -9.82
CA SER A 102 3.44 -23.84 -9.90
C SER A 102 3.02 -22.56 -9.18
N LEU A 103 2.02 -21.86 -9.72
CA LEU A 103 1.44 -20.68 -9.08
C LEU A 103 0.57 -21.10 -7.89
N ILE A 104 0.94 -20.66 -6.70
CA ILE A 104 0.14 -20.83 -5.48
C ILE A 104 -0.82 -19.65 -5.35
N LYS A 105 -2.12 -19.93 -5.32
CA LYS A 105 -3.19 -18.95 -5.12
C LYS A 105 -3.89 -19.24 -3.80
N PHE A 106 -4.13 -18.22 -2.98
CA PHE A 106 -4.94 -18.33 -1.79
C PHE A 106 -5.59 -16.98 -1.48
N SER A 107 -6.63 -17.01 -0.65
CA SER A 107 -7.37 -15.84 -0.19
C SER A 107 -7.09 -15.60 1.29
N VAL A 108 -6.98 -14.33 1.68
CA VAL A 108 -6.80 -13.94 3.08
C VAL A 108 -7.92 -12.98 3.46
N ASP A 109 -8.56 -13.23 4.59
CA ASP A 109 -9.57 -12.31 5.12
C ASP A 109 -8.89 -11.09 5.75
N VAL A 110 -8.62 -10.07 4.94
CA VAL A 110 -8.01 -8.81 5.38
C VAL A 110 -9.02 -7.67 5.29
N THR A 111 -9.39 -7.14 6.46
CA THR A 111 -10.15 -5.90 6.54
C THR A 111 -9.24 -4.74 6.13
N ARG A 112 -9.49 -4.17 4.96
CA ARG A 112 -8.80 -2.95 4.56
C ARG A 112 -9.24 -1.81 5.48
N PRO A 113 -8.32 -1.17 6.23
CA PRO A 113 -8.69 -0.03 7.06
C PRO A 113 -9.30 1.06 6.18
N ALA A 114 -10.44 1.60 6.63
CA ALA A 114 -11.10 2.69 5.92
C ALA A 114 -10.19 3.92 5.95
N TYR A 115 -10.06 4.60 4.80
CA TYR A 115 -9.36 5.87 4.77
C TYR A 115 -10.08 6.89 5.65
N LYS A 116 -9.32 7.67 6.42
CA LYS A 116 -9.88 8.75 7.22
C LYS A 116 -10.46 9.79 6.27
N ARG A 117 -11.78 10.00 6.37
CA ARG A 117 -12.46 11.08 5.63
C ARG A 117 -12.45 12.31 6.52
N THR A 118 -11.89 13.40 6.01
CA THR A 118 -11.96 14.70 6.68
C THR A 118 -12.90 15.59 5.88
N VAL A 119 -13.82 16.23 6.60
CA VAL A 119 -14.71 17.22 6.03
C VAL A 119 -14.06 18.58 6.27
N ARG A 120 -13.90 19.37 5.20
CA ARG A 120 -13.36 20.73 5.29
C ARG A 120 -14.26 21.67 4.51
N GLU A 121 -14.42 22.87 5.03
CA GLU A 121 -14.99 23.96 4.27
C GLU A 121 -13.93 24.51 3.34
N VAL A 122 -14.28 24.65 2.07
CA VAL A 122 -13.43 25.21 1.04
C VAL A 122 -14.19 26.24 0.24
N ARG A 123 -13.48 27.29 -0.17
CA ARG A 123 -13.97 28.30 -1.11
C ARG A 123 -13.24 28.14 -2.42
N ASP A 124 -13.96 28.25 -3.52
CA ASP A 124 -13.35 28.23 -4.84
C ASP A 124 -12.93 29.65 -5.24
N VAL A 125 -11.96 30.19 -4.50
CA VAL A 125 -11.47 31.58 -4.70
C VAL A 125 -10.90 31.77 -6.11
N LYS A 126 -10.44 30.69 -6.76
CA LYS A 126 -9.90 30.72 -8.12
C LYS A 126 -10.97 30.92 -9.20
N SER A 127 -12.25 30.67 -8.90
CA SER A 127 -13.35 30.90 -9.84
C SER A 127 -14.07 32.23 -9.62
N ILE A 128 -13.57 33.08 -8.70
CA ILE A 128 -14.07 34.45 -8.57
C ILE A 128 -13.79 35.20 -9.87
N ASP A 129 -14.86 35.70 -10.48
CA ASP A 129 -14.79 36.56 -11.66
C ASP A 129 -14.22 37.95 -11.29
N ALA A 130 -13.30 38.45 -12.11
CA ALA A 130 -12.61 39.71 -11.83
C ALA A 130 -13.53 40.94 -11.94
N ASP A 131 -14.48 40.92 -12.87
CA ASP A 131 -15.42 42.03 -13.06
C ASP A 131 -16.45 42.06 -11.93
N ALA A 132 -16.92 40.88 -11.49
CA ALA A 132 -17.78 40.75 -10.31
C ALA A 132 -17.08 41.24 -9.03
N LEU A 133 -15.79 40.94 -8.87
CA LEU A 133 -14.98 41.43 -7.76
C LEU A 133 -14.86 42.96 -7.77
N SER A 134 -14.53 43.54 -8.93
CA SER A 134 -14.44 45.00 -9.09
C SER A 134 -15.77 45.70 -8.82
N SER A 135 -16.88 45.09 -9.28
CA SER A 135 -18.23 45.61 -9.05
C SER A 135 -18.58 45.59 -7.56
N TYR A 136 -18.26 44.49 -6.85
CA TYR A 136 -18.51 44.38 -5.42
C TYR A 136 -17.84 45.49 -4.61
N PHE A 137 -16.56 45.81 -4.88
CA PHE A 137 -15.85 46.90 -4.19
C PHE A 137 -16.43 48.27 -4.50
N SER A 138 -16.96 48.46 -5.71
CA SER A 138 -17.58 49.72 -6.13
C SER A 138 -18.93 49.93 -5.43
N ASP A 139 -19.71 48.86 -5.30
CA ASP A 139 -21.06 48.89 -4.72
C ASP A 139 -21.04 48.83 -3.18
N ASN A 140 -20.02 48.20 -2.59
CA ASN A 140 -19.89 47.99 -1.15
C ASN A 140 -18.58 48.60 -0.65
N LEU A 141 -18.56 49.91 -0.45
CA LEU A 141 -17.36 50.61 0.05
C LEU A 141 -17.02 50.17 1.49
N PHE A 142 -15.72 50.01 1.75
CA PHE A 142 -15.22 49.70 3.09
C PHE A 142 -15.59 50.82 4.09
N PRO A 143 -16.12 50.49 5.29
CA PRO A 143 -16.48 51.50 6.28
C PRO A 143 -15.29 52.35 6.73
N SER A 144 -15.54 53.61 7.09
CA SER A 144 -14.51 54.46 7.68
C SER A 144 -14.12 53.92 9.06
N VAL A 145 -12.82 53.77 9.29
CA VAL A 145 -12.24 53.29 10.56
C VAL A 145 -11.72 54.45 11.43
N GLY A 146 -12.19 55.67 11.18
CA GLY A 146 -11.77 56.86 11.93
C GLY A 146 -12.11 56.75 13.41
N GLY A 147 -11.10 56.87 14.28
CA GLY A 147 -11.26 56.79 15.74
C GLY A 147 -11.26 55.38 16.32
N MET A 148 -11.10 54.35 15.48
CA MET A 148 -10.90 52.96 15.93
C MET A 148 -9.45 52.72 16.35
N SER A 149 -9.25 51.78 17.28
CA SER A 149 -7.93 51.21 17.56
C SER A 149 -7.46 50.31 16.40
N SER A 150 -6.17 49.94 16.40
CA SER A 150 -5.61 49.05 15.39
C SER A 150 -6.31 47.69 15.34
N ASP A 151 -6.66 47.13 16.51
CA ASP A 151 -7.31 45.82 16.59
C ASP A 151 -8.75 45.90 16.06
N GLU A 152 -9.48 46.96 16.39
CA GLU A 152 -10.84 47.20 15.90
C GLU A 152 -10.87 47.40 14.38
N ALA A 153 -9.91 48.15 13.83
CA ALA A 153 -9.78 48.34 12.39
C ALA A 153 -9.48 47.01 11.66
N ALA A 154 -8.62 46.15 12.23
CA ALA A 154 -8.31 44.84 11.67
C ALA A 154 -9.53 43.90 11.68
N VAL A 155 -10.32 43.90 12.76
CA VAL A 155 -11.57 43.13 12.84
C VAL A 155 -12.58 43.61 11.78
N SER A 156 -12.75 44.93 11.64
CA SER A 156 -13.64 45.53 10.63
C SER A 156 -13.24 45.12 9.20
N TYR A 157 -11.93 45.17 8.91
CA TYR A 157 -11.40 44.76 7.61
C TYR A 157 -11.61 43.27 7.32
N ASN A 158 -11.31 42.40 8.27
CA ASN A 158 -11.50 40.95 8.10
C ASN A 158 -12.98 40.60 7.89
N SER A 159 -13.89 41.20 8.66
CA SER A 159 -15.34 40.97 8.52
C SER A 159 -15.88 41.43 7.16
N TYR A 160 -15.38 42.56 6.65
CA TYR A 160 -15.72 43.04 5.31
C TYR A 160 -15.26 42.04 4.21
N LEU A 161 -14.03 41.55 4.30
CA LEU A 161 -13.50 40.55 3.36
C LEU A 161 -14.22 39.20 3.45
N GLU A 162 -14.60 38.77 4.65
CA GLU A 162 -15.40 37.57 4.85
C GLU A 162 -16.76 37.68 4.16
N THR A 163 -17.45 38.81 4.32
CA THR A 163 -18.73 39.08 3.65
C THR A 163 -18.59 39.08 2.12
N MET A 164 -17.51 39.67 1.61
CA MET A 164 -17.19 39.64 0.17
C MET A 164 -16.97 38.20 -0.31
N LEU A 165 -16.17 37.42 0.43
CA LEU A 165 -15.92 36.02 0.10
C LEU A 165 -17.20 35.18 0.18
N ASP A 166 -18.09 35.42 1.14
CA ASP A 166 -19.38 34.73 1.25
C ASP A 166 -20.30 35.00 0.07
N THR A 167 -20.24 36.22 -0.47
CA THR A 167 -21.04 36.64 -1.62
C THR A 167 -20.50 36.05 -2.93
N LEU A 168 -19.18 36.17 -3.17
CA LEU A 168 -18.55 35.83 -4.46
C LEU A 168 -18.09 34.37 -4.54
N ALA A 169 -17.67 33.78 -3.42
CA ALA A 169 -17.16 32.41 -3.33
C ALA A 169 -17.64 31.74 -2.04
N PRO A 170 -18.96 31.43 -1.94
CA PRO A 170 -19.54 30.87 -0.73
C PRO A 170 -18.83 29.58 -0.32
N ALA A 171 -18.66 29.41 0.99
CA ALA A 171 -18.04 28.21 1.54
C ALA A 171 -18.86 26.97 1.15
N ARG A 172 -18.16 25.93 0.69
CA ARG A 172 -18.74 24.63 0.36
C ARG A 172 -18.04 23.55 1.14
N THR A 173 -18.82 22.63 1.68
CA THR A 173 -18.30 21.45 2.35
C THR A 173 -17.78 20.47 1.30
N LYS A 174 -16.49 20.12 1.39
CA LYS A 174 -15.91 19.02 0.59
C LYS A 174 -15.34 17.94 1.51
N THR A 175 -15.59 16.70 1.13
CA THR A 175 -14.99 15.53 1.77
C THR A 175 -13.67 15.20 1.12
N PHE A 176 -12.61 15.17 1.91
CA PHE A 176 -11.27 14.78 1.49
C PHE A 176 -10.93 13.41 2.07
N ILE A 177 -10.36 12.55 1.24
CA ILE A 177 -9.86 11.25 1.66
C ILE A 177 -8.40 11.44 2.04
N ASP A 178 -8.09 11.32 3.32
CA ASP A 178 -6.73 11.34 3.82
C ASP A 178 -6.10 9.97 3.56
N LYS A 179 -5.21 9.91 2.57
CA LYS A 179 -4.47 8.71 2.21
C LYS A 179 -3.05 8.87 2.74
N PRO A 180 -2.63 8.06 3.74
CA PRO A 180 -1.25 8.11 4.19
C PRO A 180 -0.33 7.83 3.01
N ARG A 181 0.77 8.59 2.91
CA ARG A 181 1.78 8.38 1.89
C ARG A 181 2.40 7.01 2.14
N ALA A 182 2.36 6.13 1.15
CA ALA A 182 3.02 4.83 1.24
C ALA A 182 4.54 5.06 1.43
N PRO A 183 5.15 4.64 2.56
CA PRO A 183 6.55 4.95 2.85
C PRO A 183 7.52 4.40 1.80
N TRP A 184 7.16 3.25 1.22
CA TRP A 184 7.92 2.59 0.16
C TRP A 184 7.72 3.23 -1.23
N TYR A 185 6.75 4.14 -1.41
CA TYR A 185 6.46 4.76 -2.71
C TYR A 185 7.11 6.13 -2.83
N THR A 186 8.41 6.11 -3.14
CA THR A 186 9.28 7.28 -3.25
C THR A 186 8.97 8.13 -4.49
N ASP A 187 9.50 9.35 -4.54
CA ASP A 187 9.35 10.23 -5.71
C ASP A 187 10.11 9.70 -6.94
N GLU A 188 11.18 8.94 -6.73
CA GLU A 188 11.87 8.18 -7.78
C GLU A 188 10.93 7.14 -8.41
N LEU A 189 10.31 6.26 -7.60
CA LEU A 189 9.34 5.27 -8.10
C LEU A 189 8.13 5.91 -8.78
N ARG A 190 7.72 7.10 -8.35
CA ARG A 190 6.67 7.87 -9.03
C ARG A 190 7.10 8.34 -10.41
N THR A 191 8.34 8.76 -10.55
CA THR A 191 8.91 9.25 -11.81
C THR A 191 9.04 8.08 -12.78
N GLU A 192 9.67 6.98 -12.35
CA GLU A 192 9.79 5.75 -13.14
C GLU A 192 8.43 5.22 -13.60
N ARG A 193 7.43 5.18 -12.71
CA ARG A 193 6.07 4.75 -13.07
C ARG A 193 5.40 5.71 -14.07
N ARG A 194 5.71 7.00 -14.03
CA ARG A 194 5.18 7.98 -15.00
C ARG A 194 5.78 7.73 -16.38
N GLU A 195 7.10 7.52 -16.45
CA GLU A 195 7.80 7.21 -17.70
C GLU A 195 7.32 5.88 -18.28
N LEU A 196 7.22 4.84 -17.46
CA LEU A 196 6.69 3.53 -17.87
C LEU A 196 5.28 3.65 -18.45
N ARG A 197 4.38 4.41 -17.81
CA ARG A 197 3.04 4.69 -18.36
C ARG A 197 3.04 5.56 -19.61
N HIS A 198 4.04 6.42 -19.79
CA HIS A 198 4.18 7.22 -21.00
C HIS A 198 4.57 6.32 -22.17
N VAL A 199 5.55 5.44 -21.96
CA VAL A 199 5.98 4.44 -22.94
C VAL A 199 4.88 3.42 -23.21
N GLU A 200 4.18 2.90 -22.21
CA GLU A 200 3.02 1.99 -22.40
C GLU A 200 1.91 2.62 -23.23
N ARG A 201 1.58 3.91 -22.99
CA ARG A 201 0.60 4.64 -23.80
C ARG A 201 1.09 4.82 -25.22
N HIS A 202 2.37 5.13 -25.40
CA HIS A 202 2.97 5.21 -26.74
C HIS A 202 2.90 3.85 -27.45
N TRP A 203 3.27 2.76 -26.76
CA TRP A 203 3.21 1.40 -27.30
C TRP A 203 1.78 0.94 -27.59
N SER A 204 0.81 1.27 -26.75
CA SER A 204 -0.61 0.95 -26.99
C SER A 204 -1.19 1.74 -28.18
N ASN A 205 -0.66 2.94 -28.43
CA ASN A 205 -1.12 3.81 -29.52
C ASN A 205 -0.35 3.59 -30.83
N SER A 206 0.86 3.06 -30.79
CA SER A 206 1.54 2.53 -31.97
C SER A 206 1.04 1.11 -32.20
N SER A 207 0.55 0.76 -33.38
CA SER A 207 0.02 -0.56 -33.75
C SER A 207 1.07 -1.69 -33.75
N LEU A 208 1.83 -1.84 -32.67
CA LEU A 208 2.89 -2.83 -32.41
C LEU A 208 2.43 -3.90 -31.42
N ALA A 209 1.16 -3.89 -31.02
CA ALA A 209 0.53 -4.90 -30.18
C ALA A 209 0.00 -6.11 -30.98
N ASP A 210 0.01 -6.04 -32.32
CA ASP A 210 -0.45 -7.11 -33.21
C ASP A 210 0.75 -7.91 -33.76
N PHE A 211 1.38 -8.72 -32.90
CA PHE A 211 2.19 -9.88 -33.29
C PHE A 211 2.01 -11.02 -32.29
#